data_AF-A0A2V6FHR2-F1
#
_entry.id   AF-A0A2V6FHR2-F1
#
_cell.length_a   1.000
_cell.length_b   1.000
_cell.length_c   1.000
_cell.angle_alpha   90.00
_cell.angle_beta   90.00
_cell.angle_gamma   90.00
#
_symmetry.space_group_name_H-M   'P 1'
#
loop_
_entity.id
_entity.type
_entity.pdbx_description
1 polymer ?
#
loop_
_entity_poly.entity_id
_entity_poly.type
_entity_poly.pdbx_seq_one_letter_code
_entity_poly.pdbx_strand_id
1 'polypeptide(L)'
;MKTTLFTLLGAVLLATPSVLGQPARAQQQVIYANPLPQDENLIKFDLDFPGGTPRQLVAAIEKSSSHPLNAVILDEDASVKLPPLKMKSVTAPELFEALAAASPRAEMHAAGNYRSVPGGGIVPELYQYQLQYSFKTMGKPKDDSVWYFHAMKPSPVVEARACRFWQLTSHLETYKVEDITTAIQTGWKMLGETNPPTLSFHKDTKLLIAVGEESKLRMIDSLLEQLVKGKPQSQRESSGTKGAEPAKN
;
A
#
# COMPACT_ATOMS: atom_id res chain seq x y z
N MET A 1 -65.54 -20.57 -35.16
CA MET A 1 -64.72 -19.44 -34.64
C MET A 1 -63.57 -19.25 -35.61
N LYS A 2 -63.58 -18.18 -36.42
CA LYS A 2 -62.67 -17.01 -36.34
C LYS A 2 -61.19 -17.41 -36.20
N THR A 3 -60.20 -16.99 -36.99
CA THR A 3 -60.02 -16.21 -38.24
C THR A 3 -58.49 -16.30 -38.52
N THR A 4 -58.09 -16.40 -39.80
CA THR A 4 -56.92 -15.74 -40.48
C THR A 4 -55.79 -15.12 -39.64
N LEU A 5 -54.51 -14.98 -40.02
CA LEU A 5 -53.61 -15.28 -41.16
C LEU A 5 -52.34 -14.39 -40.93
N PHE A 6 -51.27 -14.58 -41.72
CA PHE A 6 -50.15 -13.65 -42.02
C PHE A 6 -48.87 -13.78 -41.16
N THR A 7 -47.77 -14.36 -41.70
CA THR A 7 -46.66 -13.74 -42.50
C THR A 7 -45.80 -12.78 -41.68
N LEU A 8 -44.50 -12.58 -41.83
CA LEU A 8 -43.46 -12.92 -42.82
C LEU A 8 -42.10 -12.56 -42.16
N LEU A 9 -41.01 -13.13 -42.69
CA LEU A 9 -39.72 -12.46 -42.99
C LEU A 9 -38.80 -11.92 -41.87
N GLY A 10 -37.50 -12.23 -42.02
CA GLY A 10 -36.44 -11.33 -41.59
C GLY A 10 -35.14 -12.02 -41.17
N ALA A 11 -34.30 -12.39 -42.14
CA ALA A 11 -32.90 -12.72 -41.91
C ALA A 11 -32.09 -11.47 -41.49
N VAL A 12 -31.00 -11.67 -40.72
CA VAL A 12 -29.63 -11.18 -40.98
C VAL A 12 -28.74 -11.48 -39.76
N LEU A 13 -27.64 -12.19 -40.03
CA LEU A 13 -26.48 -12.34 -39.16
C LEU A 13 -25.80 -10.99 -38.91
N LEU A 14 -25.51 -10.66 -37.66
CA LEU A 14 -24.31 -9.89 -37.31
C LEU A 14 -23.67 -10.51 -36.07
N ALA A 15 -22.61 -11.27 -36.31
CA ALA A 15 -21.61 -11.57 -35.31
C ALA A 15 -20.98 -10.24 -34.85
N THR A 16 -21.06 -9.93 -33.56
CA THR A 16 -20.22 -8.91 -32.97
C THR A 16 -18.92 -9.56 -32.50
N PRO A 17 -17.76 -8.94 -32.79
CA PRO A 17 -16.47 -9.50 -32.45
C PRO A 17 -16.31 -9.53 -30.93
N SER A 18 -15.75 -10.64 -30.44
CA SER A 18 -15.17 -10.72 -29.11
C SER A 18 -14.17 -9.56 -28.95
N VAL A 19 -14.52 -8.58 -28.14
CA VAL A 19 -13.54 -7.61 -27.63
C VAL A 19 -12.65 -8.38 -26.67
N LEU A 20 -11.53 -8.84 -27.22
CA LEU A 20 -10.36 -9.32 -26.51
C LEU A 20 -9.81 -8.16 -25.67
N GLY A 21 -9.65 -8.37 -24.36
CA GLY A 21 -8.76 -7.52 -23.56
C GLY A 21 -9.42 -6.53 -22.60
N GLN A 22 -10.37 -6.97 -21.79
CA GLN A 22 -10.43 -6.49 -20.40
C GLN A 22 -10.01 -7.67 -19.52
N PRO A 23 -9.00 -7.55 -18.63
CA PRO A 23 -8.99 -8.45 -17.50
C PRO A 23 -10.32 -8.20 -16.81
N ALA A 24 -11.18 -9.21 -16.78
CA ALA A 24 -12.27 -9.23 -15.83
C ALA A 24 -11.57 -8.96 -14.50
N ARG A 25 -11.71 -7.74 -13.98
CA ARG A 25 -11.56 -7.52 -12.56
C ARG A 25 -12.55 -8.49 -11.99
N ALA A 26 -12.06 -9.63 -11.51
CA ALA A 26 -12.79 -10.46 -10.60
C ALA A 26 -13.18 -9.49 -9.49
N GLN A 27 -14.40 -8.95 -9.60
CA GLN A 27 -15.11 -8.46 -8.46
C GLN A 27 -15.07 -9.67 -7.55
N GLN A 28 -14.18 -9.65 -6.56
CA GLN A 28 -14.26 -10.54 -5.43
C GLN A 28 -15.64 -10.23 -4.87
N GLN A 29 -16.63 -11.00 -5.33
CA GLN A 29 -17.89 -11.12 -4.66
C GLN A 29 -17.47 -11.46 -3.24
N VAL A 30 -17.71 -10.52 -2.34
CA VAL A 30 -17.72 -10.81 -0.93
C VAL A 30 -18.77 -11.89 -0.82
N ILE A 31 -18.33 -13.15 -0.76
CA ILE A 31 -19.21 -14.25 -0.46
C ILE A 31 -19.66 -13.94 0.96
N TYR A 32 -20.86 -13.38 1.10
CA TYR A 32 -21.59 -13.52 2.35
C TYR A 32 -21.70 -15.03 2.52
N ALA A 33 -20.81 -15.59 3.34
CA ALA A 33 -20.86 -16.99 3.68
C ALA A 33 -22.29 -17.25 4.15
N ASN A 34 -22.94 -18.28 3.60
CA ASN A 34 -24.14 -18.80 4.23
C ASN A 34 -23.81 -19.01 5.71
N PRO A 35 -24.64 -18.52 6.65
CA PRO A 35 -24.39 -18.72 8.07
C PRO A 35 -24.15 -20.21 8.29
N LEU A 36 -23.09 -20.54 9.02
CA LEU A 36 -22.76 -21.93 9.29
C LEU A 36 -23.99 -22.57 9.94
N PRO A 37 -24.36 -23.83 9.59
CA PRO A 37 -25.47 -24.50 10.23
C PRO A 37 -25.23 -24.49 11.74
N GLN A 38 -25.99 -23.70 12.50
CA GLN A 38 -25.77 -23.54 13.94
C GLN A 38 -26.46 -24.67 14.70
N ASP A 39 -26.03 -24.92 15.94
CA ASP A 39 -26.88 -25.69 16.85
C ASP A 39 -28.13 -24.85 17.16
N GLU A 40 -29.31 -25.45 17.15
CA GLU A 40 -30.56 -24.70 17.34
C GLU A 40 -30.71 -24.21 18.80
N ASN A 41 -29.90 -24.73 19.72
CA ASN A 41 -29.97 -24.47 21.16
C ASN A 41 -28.80 -23.63 21.72
N LEU A 42 -28.17 -22.79 20.90
CA LEU A 42 -27.12 -21.88 21.39
C LEU A 42 -27.69 -20.82 22.35
N ILE A 43 -26.89 -20.46 23.35
CA ILE A 43 -27.25 -19.41 24.31
C ILE A 43 -27.41 -18.07 23.60
N LYS A 44 -28.54 -17.42 23.87
CA LYS A 44 -28.85 -16.07 23.41
C LYS A 44 -28.66 -15.05 24.51
N PHE A 45 -28.16 -13.88 24.16
CA PHE A 45 -27.92 -12.80 25.10
C PHE A 45 -28.06 -11.42 24.45
N ASP A 46 -28.21 -10.41 25.30
CA ASP A 46 -28.15 -9.00 24.92
C ASP A 46 -26.74 -8.48 25.21
N LEU A 47 -26.16 -7.70 24.30
CA LEU A 47 -24.85 -7.09 24.48
C LEU A 47 -24.92 -5.57 24.20
N ASP A 48 -24.36 -4.80 25.11
CA ASP A 48 -24.04 -3.39 24.92
C ASP A 48 -22.54 -3.19 25.22
N PHE A 49 -21.72 -3.25 24.17
CA PHE A 49 -20.27 -3.15 24.22
C PHE A 49 -19.84 -1.80 23.65
N PRO A 50 -19.18 -0.92 24.43
CA PRO A 50 -18.82 0.42 23.97
C PRO A 50 -17.64 0.46 22.98
N GLY A 51 -17.09 -0.71 22.61
CA GLY A 51 -15.82 -0.83 21.89
C GLY A 51 -14.67 -1.08 22.85
N GLY A 52 -13.57 -1.61 22.33
CA GLY A 52 -12.45 -2.05 23.17
C GLY A 52 -11.54 -3.05 22.49
N THR A 53 -10.89 -3.90 23.27
CA THR A 53 -10.03 -4.98 22.76
C THR A 53 -10.78 -6.30 22.61
N PRO A 54 -10.23 -7.29 21.87
CA PRO A 54 -10.82 -8.62 21.78
C PRO A 54 -11.03 -9.28 23.15
N ARG A 55 -10.09 -9.10 24.09
CA ARG A 55 -10.22 -9.62 25.47
C ARG A 55 -11.38 -8.96 26.21
N GLN A 56 -11.60 -7.65 26.01
CA GLN A 56 -12.74 -6.95 26.61
C GLN A 56 -14.07 -7.38 26.01
N LEU A 57 -14.13 -7.67 24.71
CA LEU A 57 -15.33 -8.20 24.08
C LEU A 57 -15.67 -9.60 24.63
N VAL A 58 -14.68 -10.49 24.77
CA VAL A 58 -14.87 -11.82 25.39
C VAL A 58 -15.47 -11.68 26.79
N ALA A 59 -14.87 -10.87 27.66
CA ALA A 59 -15.38 -10.64 29.01
C ALA A 59 -16.80 -10.04 29.04
N ALA A 60 -17.12 -9.16 28.08
CA ALA A 60 -18.46 -8.58 27.96
C ALA A 60 -19.50 -9.64 27.54
N ILE A 61 -19.14 -10.54 26.62
CA ILE A 61 -20.00 -11.66 26.23
C ILE A 61 -20.23 -12.59 27.42
N GLU A 62 -19.17 -12.99 28.15
CA GLU A 62 -19.30 -13.88 29.31
C GLU A 62 -20.23 -13.30 30.38
N LYS A 63 -20.12 -11.99 30.63
CA LYS A 63 -20.99 -11.28 31.57
C LYS A 63 -22.45 -11.25 31.08
N SER A 64 -22.66 -10.99 29.79
CA SER A 64 -24.00 -10.90 29.20
C SER A 64 -24.69 -12.25 29.05
N SER A 65 -23.95 -13.30 28.71
CA SER A 65 -24.46 -14.66 28.54
C SER A 65 -24.56 -15.43 29.86
N SER A 66 -23.87 -14.98 30.91
CA SER A 66 -23.66 -15.75 32.15
C SER A 66 -23.01 -17.13 31.93
N HIS A 67 -22.24 -17.27 30.84
CA HIS A 67 -21.54 -18.49 30.46
C HIS A 67 -20.11 -18.19 30.02
N PRO A 68 -19.13 -19.07 30.32
CA PRO A 68 -17.75 -18.88 29.90
C PRO A 68 -17.63 -18.93 28.36
N LEU A 69 -16.65 -18.22 27.81
CA LEU A 69 -16.38 -18.20 26.38
C LEU A 69 -14.92 -18.60 26.12
N ASN A 70 -14.74 -19.76 25.49
CA ASN A 70 -13.41 -20.25 25.12
C ASN A 70 -12.86 -19.43 23.95
N ALA A 71 -11.86 -18.58 24.20
CA ALA A 71 -11.24 -17.75 23.17
C ALA A 71 -9.71 -17.75 23.22
N VAL A 72 -9.08 -17.88 22.05
CA VAL A 72 -7.65 -17.74 21.83
C VAL A 72 -7.41 -16.41 21.10
N ILE A 73 -6.64 -15.53 21.73
CA ILE A 73 -6.24 -14.23 21.19
C ILE A 73 -4.72 -14.17 21.25
N LEU A 74 -4.08 -14.06 20.08
CA LEU A 74 -2.62 -13.91 20.01
C LEU A 74 -2.20 -12.53 20.52
N ASP A 75 -1.01 -12.43 21.12
CA ASP A 75 -0.52 -11.18 21.71
C ASP A 75 -0.37 -10.06 20.66
N GLU A 76 -0.01 -10.41 19.42
CA GLU A 76 0.05 -9.48 18.30
C GLU A 76 -1.31 -8.80 18.01
N ASP A 77 -2.41 -9.46 18.33
CA ASP A 77 -3.79 -9.01 18.09
C ASP A 77 -4.49 -8.47 19.35
N ALA A 78 -3.88 -8.58 20.52
CA ALA A 78 -4.49 -8.21 21.79
C ALA A 78 -4.86 -6.72 21.91
N SER A 79 -4.17 -5.86 21.16
CA SER A 79 -4.35 -4.41 21.18
C SER A 79 -5.31 -3.88 20.10
N VAL A 80 -5.83 -4.75 19.23
CA VAL A 80 -6.77 -4.37 18.15
C VAL A 80 -7.98 -3.65 18.74
N LYS A 81 -8.40 -2.55 18.11
CA LYS A 81 -9.56 -1.77 18.55
C LYS A 81 -10.80 -2.21 17.79
N LEU A 82 -11.71 -2.86 18.51
CA LEU A 82 -13.01 -3.28 18.04
C LEU A 82 -14.03 -2.14 18.20
N PRO A 83 -14.99 -2.03 17.27
CA PRO A 83 -16.03 -0.99 17.29
C PRO A 83 -17.03 -1.25 18.42
N PRO A 84 -17.84 -0.24 18.78
CA PRO A 84 -18.99 -0.45 19.63
C PRO A 84 -19.98 -1.43 18.98
N LEU A 85 -20.56 -2.32 19.78
CA LEU A 85 -21.54 -3.32 19.36
C LEU A 85 -22.76 -3.24 20.28
N LYS A 86 -23.95 -3.17 19.70
CA LYS A 86 -25.21 -3.22 20.43
C LYS A 86 -26.16 -4.18 19.74
N MET A 87 -26.44 -5.29 20.40
CA MET A 87 -27.20 -6.41 19.84
C MET A 87 -28.14 -6.99 20.89
N LYS A 88 -29.23 -7.59 20.42
CA LYS A 88 -30.33 -8.11 21.24
C LYS A 88 -30.64 -9.53 20.83
N SER A 89 -30.77 -10.43 21.81
CA SER A 89 -31.15 -11.83 21.59
C SER A 89 -30.30 -12.54 20.52
N VAL A 90 -28.97 -12.35 20.58
CA VAL A 90 -28.01 -12.93 19.62
C VAL A 90 -27.23 -14.09 20.25
N THR A 91 -26.77 -15.01 19.43
CA THR A 91 -25.78 -16.04 19.80
C THR A 91 -24.36 -15.49 19.61
N ALA A 92 -23.37 -16.13 20.24
CA ALA A 92 -21.96 -15.77 20.02
C ALA A 92 -21.54 -15.89 18.54
N PRO A 93 -21.88 -16.98 17.81
CA PRO A 93 -21.67 -17.04 16.37
C PRO A 93 -22.29 -15.89 15.57
N GLU A 94 -23.57 -15.57 15.80
CA GLU A 94 -24.26 -14.47 15.10
C GLU A 94 -23.56 -13.12 15.33
N LEU A 95 -23.15 -12.86 16.57
CA LEU A 95 -22.39 -11.67 16.92
C LEU A 95 -21.05 -11.63 16.17
N PHE A 96 -20.31 -12.74 16.13
CA PHE A 96 -19.01 -12.80 15.46
C PHE A 96 -19.12 -12.68 13.94
N GLU A 97 -20.15 -13.26 13.33
CA GLU A 97 -20.47 -13.09 11.92
C GLU A 97 -20.81 -11.63 11.61
N ALA A 98 -21.65 -10.99 12.43
CA ALA A 98 -22.01 -9.60 12.26
C ALA A 98 -20.80 -8.66 12.44
N LEU A 99 -19.92 -8.94 13.42
CA LEU A 99 -18.66 -8.23 13.60
C LEU A 99 -17.77 -8.37 12.36
N ALA A 100 -17.62 -9.59 11.85
CA ALA A 100 -16.82 -9.87 10.67
C ALA A 100 -17.35 -9.16 9.42
N ALA A 101 -18.68 -9.07 9.27
CA ALA A 101 -19.35 -8.40 8.16
C ALA A 101 -19.28 -6.86 8.25
N ALA A 102 -19.27 -6.30 9.46
CA ALA A 102 -19.16 -4.86 9.69
C ALA A 102 -17.71 -4.33 9.73
N SER A 103 -16.74 -5.22 9.94
CA SER A 103 -15.32 -4.88 10.08
C SER A 103 -14.57 -4.42 8.81
N PRO A 104 -14.95 -4.80 7.56
CA PRO A 104 -14.16 -4.47 6.39
C PRO A 104 -13.99 -2.96 6.24
N ARG A 105 -12.74 -2.50 6.25
CA ARG A 105 -12.40 -1.12 5.93
C ARG A 105 -11.19 -1.06 5.03
N ALA A 106 -11.23 -0.12 4.09
CA ALA A 106 -10.12 0.16 3.20
C ALA A 106 -9.20 1.21 3.82
N GLU A 107 -7.91 0.91 3.90
CA GLU A 107 -6.89 1.87 4.28
C GLU A 107 -5.81 1.94 3.21
N MET A 108 -5.23 3.13 3.01
CA MET A 108 -4.05 3.31 2.16
C MET A 108 -2.80 3.06 2.99
N HIS A 109 -1.97 2.12 2.54
CA HIS A 109 -0.71 1.77 3.17
C HIS A 109 0.44 2.01 2.19
N ALA A 110 1.60 2.41 2.71
CA ALA A 110 2.81 2.51 1.89
C ALA A 110 3.20 1.12 1.39
N ALA A 111 3.36 0.97 0.09
CA ALA A 111 4.06 -0.15 -0.50
C ALA A 111 5.55 -0.01 -0.17
N GLY A 112 6.28 -1.12 -0.04
CA GLY A 112 7.74 -1.08 0.06
C GLY A 112 8.46 -0.57 -1.20
N ASN A 113 7.69 -0.11 -2.19
CA ASN A 113 8.17 0.47 -3.43
C ASN A 113 8.02 1.99 -3.41
N TYR A 114 8.92 2.66 -4.13
CA TYR A 114 9.02 4.11 -4.19
C TYR A 114 8.97 4.58 -5.63
N ARG A 115 8.29 5.70 -5.88
CA ARG A 115 8.27 6.37 -7.19
C ARG A 115 8.91 7.75 -7.12
N SER A 116 9.67 8.08 -8.15
CA SER A 116 10.17 9.45 -8.35
C SER A 116 9.03 10.36 -8.80
N VAL A 117 9.02 11.61 -8.32
CA VAL A 117 8.08 12.65 -8.74
C VAL A 117 8.80 13.80 -9.44
N PRO A 118 8.14 14.56 -10.32
CA PRO A 118 8.72 15.74 -10.94
C PRO A 118 9.33 16.68 -9.90
N GLY A 119 10.55 17.18 -10.15
CA GLY A 119 11.29 18.01 -9.19
C GLY A 119 12.22 17.24 -8.25
N GLY A 120 12.34 15.91 -8.41
CA GLY A 120 13.37 15.10 -7.72
C GLY A 120 12.95 14.50 -6.38
N GLY A 121 11.68 14.68 -5.99
CA GLY A 121 11.11 14.05 -4.80
C GLY A 121 10.90 12.55 -4.98
N ILE A 122 10.78 11.83 -3.87
CA ILE A 122 10.48 10.39 -3.83
C ILE A 122 9.30 10.22 -2.89
N VAL A 123 8.26 9.51 -3.35
CA VAL A 123 7.08 9.21 -2.53
C VAL A 123 6.88 7.70 -2.48
N PRO A 124 6.44 7.17 -1.32
CA PRO A 124 6.04 5.77 -1.25
C PRO A 124 4.87 5.57 -2.22
N GLU A 125 4.91 4.47 -2.95
CA GLU A 125 3.72 3.99 -3.63
C GLU A 125 2.69 3.61 -2.57
N LEU A 126 1.41 3.87 -2.81
CA LEU A 126 0.35 3.54 -1.86
C LEU A 126 -0.47 2.40 -2.44
N TYR A 127 -0.80 1.41 -1.62
CA TYR A 127 -1.77 0.38 -1.97
C TYR A 127 -2.95 0.41 -1.00
N GLN A 128 -4.12 0.07 -1.53
CA GLN A 128 -5.31 -0.13 -0.73
C GLN A 128 -5.25 -1.50 -0.07
N TYR A 129 -5.28 -1.54 1.26
CA TYR A 129 -5.40 -2.77 2.03
C TYR A 129 -6.79 -2.87 2.66
N GLN A 130 -7.39 -4.05 2.58
CA GLN A 130 -8.65 -4.34 3.27
C GLN A 130 -8.33 -4.94 4.64
N LEU A 131 -8.59 -4.17 5.67
CA LEU A 131 -8.55 -4.64 7.05
C LEU A 131 -9.86 -5.35 7.38
N GLN A 132 -9.75 -6.43 8.13
CA GLN A 132 -10.89 -7.18 8.64
C GLN A 132 -10.48 -7.84 9.96
N TYR A 133 -11.42 -8.05 10.88
CA TYR A 133 -11.19 -8.89 12.06
C TYR A 133 -12.37 -9.84 12.25
N SER A 134 -12.11 -11.02 12.80
CA SER A 134 -13.13 -12.03 12.98
C SER A 134 -12.74 -13.02 14.07
N PHE A 135 -13.75 -13.59 14.73
CA PHE A 135 -13.62 -14.79 15.56
C PHE A 135 -14.09 -15.98 14.72
N LYS A 136 -13.26 -17.02 14.63
CA LYS A 136 -13.57 -18.26 13.92
C LYS A 136 -13.55 -19.44 14.87
N THR A 137 -14.35 -20.46 14.59
CA THR A 137 -14.27 -21.75 15.29
C THR A 137 -14.18 -22.88 14.28
N MET A 138 -13.81 -24.07 14.74
CA MET A 138 -13.69 -25.26 13.91
C MET A 138 -14.96 -26.10 14.01
N GLY A 139 -15.50 -26.51 12.86
CA GLY A 139 -16.72 -27.32 12.80
C GLY A 139 -18.00 -26.53 13.10
N LYS A 140 -19.05 -27.25 13.48
CA LYS A 140 -20.36 -26.69 13.81
C LYS A 140 -20.26 -25.90 15.14
N PRO A 141 -20.62 -24.60 15.19
CA PRO A 141 -20.56 -23.83 16.42
C PRO A 141 -21.45 -24.39 17.53
N LYS A 142 -20.93 -24.42 18.75
CA LYS A 142 -21.55 -24.85 20.01
C LYS A 142 -21.22 -23.84 21.12
N ASP A 143 -21.91 -23.92 22.26
CA ASP A 143 -21.64 -23.02 23.39
C ASP A 143 -20.22 -23.17 23.95
N ASP A 144 -19.64 -24.37 23.88
CA ASP A 144 -18.27 -24.68 24.34
C ASP A 144 -17.20 -24.57 23.23
N SER A 145 -17.57 -24.11 22.03
CA SER A 145 -16.65 -23.92 20.92
C SER A 145 -15.46 -23.03 21.29
N VAL A 146 -14.27 -23.44 20.85
CA VAL A 146 -13.05 -22.61 20.96
C VAL A 146 -13.01 -21.63 19.80
N TRP A 147 -12.96 -20.34 20.12
CA TRP A 147 -12.91 -19.25 19.15
C TRP A 147 -11.48 -18.72 18.99
N TYR A 148 -11.06 -18.51 17.75
CA TYR A 148 -9.78 -17.93 17.39
C TYR A 148 -10.00 -16.53 16.84
N PHE A 149 -9.49 -15.52 17.55
CA PHE A 149 -9.47 -14.16 17.02
C PHE A 149 -8.35 -14.02 15.99
N HIS A 150 -8.65 -13.35 14.88
CA HIS A 150 -7.65 -12.94 13.90
C HIS A 150 -8.00 -11.56 13.36
N ALA A 151 -6.97 -10.74 13.15
CA ALA A 151 -7.08 -9.49 12.41
C ALA A 151 -6.19 -9.54 11.15
N MET A 152 -6.79 -9.29 9.99
CA MET A 152 -6.04 -9.01 8.76
C MET A 152 -5.40 -7.63 8.91
N LYS A 153 -4.07 -7.61 9.00
CA LYS A 153 -3.25 -6.41 9.09
C LYS A 153 -2.32 -6.34 7.88
N PRO A 154 -2.03 -5.14 7.37
CA PRO A 154 -1.01 -4.98 6.35
C PRO A 154 0.30 -5.53 6.90
N SER A 155 1.06 -6.22 6.04
CA SER A 155 2.42 -6.60 6.39
C SER A 155 3.22 -5.34 6.68
N PRO A 156 4.04 -5.31 7.74
CA PRO A 156 4.90 -4.18 8.00
C PRO A 156 5.78 -3.93 6.78
N VAL A 157 5.88 -2.67 6.37
CA VAL A 157 6.81 -2.28 5.30
C VAL A 157 8.21 -2.44 5.83
N VAL A 158 8.90 -3.50 5.40
CA VAL A 158 10.32 -3.66 5.66
C VAL A 158 11.05 -2.96 4.52
N GLU A 159 11.64 -1.80 4.80
CA GLU A 159 12.47 -1.12 3.81
C GLU A 159 13.69 -1.98 3.47
N ALA A 160 13.81 -2.35 2.19
CA ALA A 160 14.98 -3.08 1.72
C ALA A 160 16.21 -2.20 1.83
N ARG A 161 17.27 -2.76 2.41
CA ARG A 161 18.62 -2.17 2.33
C ARG A 161 19.27 -2.63 1.04
N ALA A 162 19.86 -1.68 0.32
CA ALA A 162 20.58 -1.95 -0.91
C ALA A 162 21.99 -1.39 -0.87
N CYS A 163 22.85 -1.96 -1.70
CA CYS A 163 24.14 -1.39 -2.08
C CYS A 163 24.01 -1.00 -3.56
N ARG A 164 24.22 0.28 -3.86
CA ARG A 164 24.11 0.83 -5.22
C ARG A 164 25.42 1.51 -5.63
N PHE A 165 25.63 1.55 -6.94
CA PHE A 165 26.83 2.03 -7.59
C PHE A 165 26.47 3.05 -8.67
N TRP A 166 27.15 4.19 -8.69
CA TRP A 166 26.98 5.24 -9.70
C TRP A 166 28.33 5.56 -10.35
N GLN A 167 28.37 5.51 -11.68
CA GLN A 167 29.53 5.97 -12.44
C GLN A 167 29.52 7.50 -12.52
N LEU A 168 30.57 8.13 -11.99
CA LEU A 168 30.66 9.59 -11.93
C LEU A 168 31.59 10.20 -12.98
N THR A 169 32.20 9.42 -13.89
CA THR A 169 33.18 9.93 -14.87
C THR A 169 32.77 11.26 -15.53
N SER A 170 31.58 11.34 -16.11
CA SER A 170 31.11 12.54 -16.82
C SER A 170 30.68 13.69 -15.90
N HIS A 171 30.38 13.41 -14.64
CA HIS A 171 30.08 14.44 -13.63
C HIS A 171 31.37 15.06 -13.10
N LEU A 172 32.43 14.25 -12.97
CA LEU A 172 33.73 14.67 -12.46
C LEU A 172 34.52 15.56 -13.44
N GLU A 173 34.07 15.69 -14.68
CA GLU A 173 34.57 16.69 -15.63
C GLU A 173 34.22 18.13 -15.20
N THR A 174 33.14 18.31 -14.45
CA THR A 174 32.61 19.63 -14.08
C THR A 174 32.62 19.87 -12.57
N TYR A 175 32.36 18.82 -11.78
CA TYR A 175 32.17 18.91 -10.33
C TYR A 175 33.20 18.07 -9.60
N LYS A 176 33.59 18.49 -8.39
CA LYS A 176 34.42 17.63 -7.54
C LYS A 176 33.55 16.59 -6.84
N VAL A 177 34.13 15.44 -6.49
CA VAL A 177 33.40 14.40 -5.77
C VAL A 177 32.90 14.92 -4.41
N GLU A 178 33.68 15.78 -3.76
CA GLU A 178 33.33 16.40 -2.49
C GLU A 178 32.06 17.25 -2.61
N ASP A 179 31.91 18.02 -3.68
CA ASP A 179 30.72 18.85 -3.95
C ASP A 179 29.48 17.98 -4.13
N ILE A 180 29.61 16.89 -4.90
CA ILE A 180 28.51 15.92 -5.13
C ILE A 180 28.09 15.28 -3.80
N THR A 181 29.05 14.73 -3.03
CA THR A 181 28.73 14.06 -1.76
C THR A 181 28.18 15.02 -0.71
N THR A 182 28.66 16.26 -0.68
CA THR A 182 28.16 17.31 0.25
C THR A 182 26.72 17.68 -0.09
N ALA A 183 26.38 17.82 -1.37
CA ALA A 183 25.02 18.10 -1.80
C ALA A 183 24.05 16.96 -1.44
N ILE A 184 24.46 15.69 -1.61
CA ILE A 184 23.68 14.52 -1.18
C ILE A 184 23.44 14.54 0.33
N GLN A 185 24.50 14.69 1.13
CA GLN A 185 24.41 14.73 2.59
C GLN A 185 23.57 15.90 3.10
N THR A 186 23.66 17.06 2.45
CA THR A 186 22.82 18.22 2.76
C THR A 186 21.35 17.93 2.53
N GLY A 187 21.00 17.26 1.43
CA GLY A 187 19.63 16.83 1.15
C GLY A 187 19.06 15.96 2.27
N TRP A 188 19.78 14.92 2.69
CA TRP A 188 19.36 14.07 3.81
C TRP A 188 19.24 14.84 5.14
N LYS A 189 20.19 15.73 5.43
CA LYS A 189 20.15 16.57 6.63
C LYS A 189 18.92 17.47 6.65
N MET A 190 18.56 18.08 5.51
CA MET A 190 17.37 18.93 5.40
C MET A 190 16.06 18.16 5.53
N LEU A 191 16.04 16.86 5.19
CA LEU A 191 14.90 15.97 5.44
C LEU A 191 14.79 15.50 6.90
N GLY A 192 15.75 15.84 7.76
CA GLY A 192 15.78 15.36 9.14
C GLY A 192 16.16 13.87 9.26
N GLU A 193 16.85 13.32 8.26
CA GLU A 193 17.28 11.93 8.27
C GLU A 193 18.26 11.67 9.42
N THR A 194 17.91 10.72 10.29
CA THR A 194 18.73 10.36 11.46
C THR A 194 19.69 9.21 11.17
N ASN A 195 19.37 8.37 10.17
CA ASN A 195 20.17 7.23 9.73
C ASN A 195 20.40 7.30 8.20
N PRO A 196 21.22 8.26 7.73
CA PRO A 196 21.48 8.43 6.31
C PRO A 196 22.31 7.27 5.74
N PRO A 197 22.18 6.99 4.42
CA PRO A 197 23.04 6.02 3.76
C PRO A 197 24.54 6.34 3.91
N THR A 198 25.34 5.29 4.03
CA THR A 198 26.80 5.40 4.03
C THR A 198 27.30 5.57 2.60
N LEU A 199 28.18 6.55 2.38
CA LEU A 199 28.79 6.84 1.07
C LEU A 199 30.27 6.46 1.05
N SER A 200 30.74 5.93 -0.07
CA SER A 200 32.16 5.67 -0.35
C SER A 200 32.46 5.93 -1.82
N PHE A 201 33.63 6.51 -2.12
CA PHE A 201 34.06 6.78 -3.50
C PHE A 201 35.31 5.98 -3.84
N HIS A 202 35.22 5.17 -4.89
CA HIS A 202 36.34 4.39 -5.41
C HIS A 202 37.08 5.19 -6.50
N LYS A 203 38.25 5.74 -6.15
CA LYS A 203 38.98 6.73 -6.97
C LYS A 203 39.40 6.23 -8.35
N ASP A 204 39.71 4.95 -8.49
CA ASP A 204 40.26 4.39 -9.73
C ASP A 204 39.16 4.12 -10.75
N THR A 205 38.01 3.62 -10.30
CA THR A 205 36.86 3.30 -11.16
C THR A 205 35.86 4.46 -11.28
N LYS A 206 36.08 5.54 -10.53
CA LYS A 206 35.19 6.71 -10.43
C LYS A 206 33.77 6.36 -9.98
N LEU A 207 33.62 5.27 -9.24
CA LEU A 207 32.33 4.81 -8.71
C LEU A 207 32.03 5.46 -7.36
N LEU A 208 30.85 6.05 -7.23
CA LEU A 208 30.21 6.29 -5.93
C LEU A 208 29.46 5.02 -5.52
N ILE A 209 29.69 4.58 -4.30
CA ILE A 209 29.06 3.42 -3.67
C ILE A 209 28.24 3.94 -2.50
N ALA A 210 26.97 3.56 -2.42
CA ALA A 210 26.13 3.92 -1.29
C ALA A 210 25.38 2.71 -0.74
N VAL A 211 25.31 2.61 0.59
CA VAL A 211 24.60 1.54 1.30
C VAL A 211 23.60 2.15 2.26
N GLY A 212 22.33 1.79 2.11
CA GLY A 212 21.26 2.33 2.94
C GLY A 212 19.89 1.79 2.54
N GLU A 213 18.84 2.38 3.10
CA GLU A 213 17.46 2.16 2.69
C GLU A 213 17.26 2.59 1.23
N GLU A 214 16.63 1.73 0.43
CA GLU A 214 16.44 1.91 -1.01
C GLU A 214 15.75 3.25 -1.35
N SER A 215 14.80 3.67 -0.52
CA SER A 215 14.10 4.96 -0.63
C SER A 215 15.07 6.15 -0.61
N LYS A 216 16.05 6.12 0.28
CA LYS A 216 17.04 7.19 0.49
C LYS A 216 18.09 7.22 -0.61
N LEU A 217 18.45 6.05 -1.16
CA LEU A 217 19.44 5.93 -2.23
C LEU A 217 18.96 6.58 -3.53
N ARG A 218 17.66 6.57 -3.81
CA ARG A 218 17.08 7.20 -5.01
C ARG A 218 17.29 8.71 -5.08
N MET A 219 17.55 9.37 -3.95
CA MET A 219 17.88 10.80 -3.95
C MET A 219 19.16 11.08 -4.74
N ILE A 220 20.09 10.12 -4.74
CA ILE A 220 21.36 10.22 -5.47
C ILE A 220 21.07 10.24 -6.99
N ASP A 221 20.14 9.41 -7.47
CA ASP A 221 19.70 9.42 -8.87
C ASP A 221 19.19 10.81 -9.27
N SER A 222 18.26 11.37 -8.48
CA SER A 222 17.69 12.70 -8.71
C SER A 222 18.75 13.80 -8.76
N LEU A 223 19.72 13.77 -7.85
CA LEU A 223 20.78 14.77 -7.78
C LEU A 223 21.70 14.69 -9.02
N LEU A 224 22.14 13.48 -9.38
CA LEU A 224 23.01 13.27 -10.53
C LEU A 224 22.32 13.67 -11.85
N GLU A 225 21.01 13.46 -11.97
CA GLU A 225 20.22 13.95 -13.11
C GLU A 225 20.17 15.49 -13.18
N GLN A 226 20.01 16.17 -12.05
CA GLN A 226 19.99 17.64 -12.02
C GLN A 226 21.34 18.25 -12.39
N LEU A 227 22.45 17.64 -11.97
CA LEU A 227 23.79 18.07 -12.37
C LEU A 227 24.02 17.97 -13.88
N VAL A 228 23.42 16.97 -14.55
CA VAL A 228 23.47 16.87 -16.01
C VAL A 228 22.67 18.00 -16.68
N LYS A 229 21.50 18.36 -16.14
CA LYS A 229 20.65 19.45 -16.67
C LYS A 229 21.26 20.83 -16.44
N GLY A 230 22.02 21.02 -15.36
CA GLY A 230 22.64 22.29 -14.98
C GLY A 230 23.98 22.61 -15.63
N LYS A 231 24.47 21.82 -16.61
CA LYS A 231 25.76 22.07 -17.26
C LYS A 231 25.79 23.49 -17.89
N PRO A 232 26.76 24.35 -17.55
CA PRO A 232 26.91 25.64 -18.20
C PRO A 232 27.22 25.43 -19.69
N GLN A 233 26.45 26.07 -20.56
CA GLN A 233 26.71 26.07 -22.00
C GLN A 233 28.02 26.84 -22.23
N SER A 234 29.06 26.15 -22.73
CA SER A 234 30.36 26.74 -23.05
C SER A 234 30.16 28.03 -23.85
N GLN A 235 30.67 29.16 -23.34
CA GLN A 235 30.73 30.41 -24.09
C GLN A 235 31.37 30.10 -25.45
N ARG A 236 30.62 30.36 -26.54
CA ARG A 236 31.20 30.50 -27.86
C ARG A 236 32.26 31.59 -27.76
N GLU A 237 33.53 31.20 -27.80
CA GLU A 237 34.62 32.10 -28.13
C GLU A 237 34.26 32.78 -29.45
N SER A 238 33.85 34.06 -29.38
CA SER A 238 33.79 34.90 -30.56
C SER A 238 35.24 35.22 -30.93
N SER A 239 35.82 34.37 -31.78
CA SER A 239 37.01 34.66 -32.54
C SER A 239 36.88 36.04 -33.18
N GLY A 240 37.84 36.91 -32.92
CA GLY A 240 37.83 38.28 -33.38
C GLY A 240 37.79 38.42 -34.90
N THR A 241 37.16 39.49 -35.35
CA THR A 241 37.47 40.10 -36.64
C THR A 241 37.80 41.56 -36.39
N LYS A 242 39.05 41.88 -36.67
CA LYS A 242 39.67 43.20 -36.64
C LYS A 242 39.34 43.91 -37.96
N GLY A 243 38.86 45.15 -37.89
CA GLY A 243 38.92 46.13 -38.98
C GLY A 243 37.61 46.51 -39.66
N ALA A 244 37.13 47.74 -39.45
CA ALA A 244 37.28 48.82 -40.43
C ALA A 244 36.69 50.13 -39.88
N GLU A 245 37.51 51.17 -39.95
CA GLU A 245 37.28 52.57 -39.64
C GLU A 245 36.28 53.22 -40.63
N PRO A 246 35.34 54.08 -40.21
CA PRO A 246 34.56 54.87 -41.14
C PRO A 246 35.24 56.22 -41.40
N ALA A 247 35.58 56.45 -42.68
CA ALA A 247 35.99 57.74 -43.19
C ALA A 247 34.86 58.78 -43.04
N LYS A 248 35.26 59.99 -42.62
CA LYS A 248 34.43 61.19 -42.67
C LYS A 248 34.19 61.61 -44.12
N ASN A 249 32.94 61.87 -44.47
CA ASN A 249 32.48 63.04 -45.23
C ASN A 249 30.97 63.18 -45.08
#